data_AF-A0A1V5HCM8-F1
#
_entry.id   AF-A0A1V5HCM8-F1
#
_cell.length_a   1.000
_cell.length_b   1.000
_cell.length_c   1.000
_cell.angle_alpha   90.00
_cell.angle_beta   90.00
_cell.angle_gamma   90.00
#
_symmetry.space_group_name_H-M   'P 1'
#
loop_
_entity.id
_entity.type
_entity.pdbx_description
1 polymer ?
#
loop_
_entity_poly.entity_id
_entity_poly.type
_entity_poly.pdbx_seq_one_letter_code
_entity_poly.pdbx_strand_id
1 'polypeptide(L)'
;MKTKSNNKRLLTAISIGLLVVTAIIVLFVKVFNPKPIVKEETCANLKDFIITIEMTDNGIKMQSLEGSTWVDLSFHPLTKIPQAIDEYGMTKLWKVSNEKNPNLADYLITIAKTKNGVNLKGLEGTAWEKLNFSLQNGDKQSINQFGMTD
;
A
#
# COMPACT_ATOMS: atom_id res chain seq x y z
N MET A 1 1.99 75.10 -22.38
CA MET A 1 2.98 74.37 -21.55
C MET A 1 2.26 73.54 -20.47
N LYS A 2 1.80 72.31 -20.78
CA LYS A 2 1.08 71.45 -19.80
C LYS A 2 1.10 69.93 -20.08
N THR A 3 1.97 69.44 -20.98
CA THR A 3 1.98 68.03 -21.43
C THR A 3 3.04 67.17 -20.73
N LYS A 4 4.13 67.76 -20.22
CA LYS A 4 5.25 67.01 -19.60
C LYS A 4 4.94 66.47 -18.19
N SER A 5 3.99 67.08 -17.46
CA SER A 5 3.64 66.71 -16.09
C SER A 5 2.73 65.47 -16.01
N ASN A 6 1.85 65.28 -16.99
CA ASN A 6 0.85 64.20 -16.95
C ASN A 6 1.48 62.84 -17.28
N ASN A 7 2.44 62.81 -18.22
CA ASN A 7 3.12 61.58 -18.61
C ASN A 7 4.02 61.04 -17.49
N LYS A 8 4.64 61.93 -16.70
CA LYS A 8 5.41 61.52 -15.51
C LYS A 8 4.52 60.88 -14.45
N ARG A 9 3.36 61.48 -14.16
CA ARG A 9 2.39 60.93 -13.19
C ARG A 9 1.82 59.58 -13.64
N LEU A 10 1.54 59.42 -14.94
CA LEU A 10 1.07 58.16 -15.51
C LEU A 10 2.14 57.05 -15.43
N LEU A 11 3.39 57.36 -15.78
CA LEU A 11 4.50 56.40 -15.69
C LEU A 11 4.77 55.97 -14.23
N THR A 12 4.69 56.89 -13.27
CA THR A 12 4.83 56.58 -11.85
C THR A 12 3.66 55.74 -11.31
N ALA A 13 2.42 56.00 -11.75
CA ALA A 13 1.27 55.20 -11.35
C ALA A 13 1.33 53.75 -11.90
N ILE A 14 1.79 53.59 -13.15
CA ILE A 14 2.00 52.27 -13.77
C ILE A 14 3.11 51.50 -13.04
N SER A 15 4.23 52.15 -12.68
CA SER A 15 5.33 51.47 -11.96
C SER A 15 4.93 51.05 -10.55
N ILE A 16 4.15 51.87 -9.84
CA ILE A 16 3.61 51.54 -8.51
C ILE A 16 2.61 50.38 -8.63
N GLY A 17 1.72 50.42 -9.63
CA GLY A 17 0.78 49.32 -9.89
C GLY A 17 1.49 48.00 -10.16
N LEU A 18 2.56 48.01 -10.97
CA LEU A 18 3.36 46.83 -11.27
C LEU A 18 4.07 46.28 -10.01
N LEU A 19 4.64 47.15 -9.17
CA LEU A 19 5.26 46.76 -7.90
C LEU A 19 4.25 46.17 -6.90
N VAL A 20 3.04 46.75 -6.80
CA VAL A 20 1.98 46.24 -5.91
C VAL A 20 1.47 44.88 -6.38
N VAL A 21 1.31 44.66 -7.70
CA VAL A 21 0.91 43.35 -8.24
C VAL A 21 1.97 42.28 -7.97
N THR A 22 3.26 42.60 -8.11
CA THR A 22 4.33 41.64 -7.79
C THR A 22 4.39 41.29 -6.30
N ALA A 23 4.13 42.24 -5.41
CA ALA A 23 4.09 41.99 -3.97
C ALA A 23 2.94 41.06 -3.57
N ILE A 24 1.76 41.17 -4.21
CA ILE A 24 0.60 40.32 -3.94
C ILE A 24 0.84 38.87 -4.39
N ILE A 25 1.51 38.66 -5.53
CA ILE A 25 1.84 37.32 -6.03
C ILE A 25 2.80 36.60 -5.08
N VAL A 26 3.83 37.29 -4.57
CA VAL A 26 4.79 36.71 -3.60
C VAL A 26 4.11 36.33 -2.27
N LEU A 27 3.07 37.06 -1.85
CA LEU A 27 2.26 36.73 -0.67
C LEU A 27 1.40 35.47 -0.86
N PHE A 28 0.91 35.20 -2.07
CA PHE A 28 0.09 34.00 -2.35
C PHE A 28 0.89 32.70 -2.49
N VAL A 29 2.15 32.75 -2.96
CA VAL A 29 2.97 31.53 -3.15
C VAL A 29 3.35 30.85 -1.83
N LYS A 30 3.26 31.56 -0.68
CA LYS A 30 3.61 30.99 0.65
C LYS A 30 2.49 30.18 1.32
N VAL A 31 1.30 30.09 0.72
CA VAL A 31 0.12 29.49 1.38
C VAL A 31 -0.06 27.99 1.07
N PHE A 32 0.62 27.45 0.05
CA PHE A 32 0.53 26.02 -0.28
C PHE A 32 1.72 25.23 0.28
N ASN A 33 1.64 24.88 1.56
CA ASN A 33 2.35 23.72 2.10
C ASN A 33 1.33 22.57 2.15
N PRO A 34 1.11 21.79 1.08
CA PRO A 34 0.34 20.57 1.20
C PRO A 34 1.08 19.68 2.21
N LYS A 35 0.50 19.50 3.40
CA LYS A 35 1.02 18.50 4.33
C LYS A 35 1.02 17.16 3.59
N PRO A 36 2.10 16.37 3.64
CA PRO A 36 2.03 15.00 3.17
C PRO A 36 0.85 14.34 3.89
N ILE A 37 -0.02 13.69 3.13
CA ILE A 37 -1.05 12.81 3.68
C ILE A 37 -0.28 11.64 4.28
N VAL A 38 0.08 11.78 5.55
CA VAL A 38 0.48 10.65 6.38
C VAL A 38 -0.82 9.88 6.57
N LYS A 39 -0.91 8.67 6.01
CA LYS A 39 -1.93 7.72 6.44
C LYS A 39 -1.75 7.62 7.96
N GLU A 40 -2.77 8.01 8.71
CA GLU A 40 -2.79 7.80 10.14
C GLU A 40 -2.68 6.29 10.34
N GLU A 41 -1.46 5.84 10.67
CA GLU A 41 -1.21 4.48 11.11
C GLU A 41 -1.89 4.40 12.47
N THR A 42 -3.20 4.08 12.46
CA THR A 42 -3.70 3.27 13.54
C THR A 42 -2.75 2.09 13.57
N CYS A 43 -2.02 1.90 14.67
CA CYS A 43 -1.49 0.59 14.99
C CYS A 43 -2.72 -0.30 15.05
N ALA A 44 -3.14 -0.80 13.88
CA ALA A 44 -4.26 -1.68 13.72
C ALA A 44 -4.00 -2.79 14.72
N ASN A 45 -5.01 -3.14 15.51
CA ASN A 45 -4.95 -4.32 16.34
C ASN A 45 -4.90 -5.52 15.38
N LEU A 46 -3.72 -5.77 14.80
CA LEU A 46 -3.47 -6.83 13.85
C LEU A 46 -3.63 -8.12 14.65
N LYS A 47 -4.59 -8.92 14.20
CA LYS A 47 -4.82 -10.22 14.82
C LYS A 47 -3.77 -11.20 14.32
N ASP A 48 -3.38 -12.11 15.20
CA ASP A 48 -2.33 -13.07 14.93
C ASP A 48 -2.76 -14.11 13.89
N PHE A 49 -1.87 -14.39 12.94
CA PHE A 49 -1.97 -15.55 12.05
C PHE A 49 -0.59 -16.13 11.80
N ILE A 50 -0.55 -17.42 11.46
CA ILE A 50 0.68 -18.08 11.00
C ILE A 50 0.34 -18.93 9.79
N ILE A 51 1.00 -18.65 8.67
CA ILE A 51 0.87 -19.42 7.44
C ILE A 51 2.24 -19.89 6.99
N THR A 52 2.41 -21.20 6.83
CA THR A 52 3.60 -21.82 6.26
C THR A 52 3.39 -22.08 4.77
N ILE A 53 4.32 -21.60 3.95
CA ILE A 53 4.30 -21.77 2.50
C ILE A 53 5.42 -22.74 2.11
N GLU A 54 5.06 -23.80 1.40
CA GLU A 54 5.98 -24.80 0.86
C GLU A 54 5.92 -24.77 -0.66
N MET A 55 7.08 -24.67 -1.32
CA MET A 55 7.15 -24.83 -2.77
C MET A 55 7.13 -26.32 -3.11
N THR A 56 6.30 -26.71 -4.07
CA THR A 56 6.24 -28.09 -4.57
C THR A 56 6.68 -28.15 -6.04
N ASP A 57 6.89 -29.35 -6.57
CA ASP A 57 7.34 -29.57 -7.96
C ASP A 57 6.46 -28.81 -8.96
N ASN A 58 5.15 -28.77 -8.69
CA ASN A 58 4.14 -28.28 -9.62
C ASN A 58 3.39 -27.05 -9.09
N GLY A 59 3.76 -26.47 -7.96
CA GLY A 59 2.91 -25.45 -7.32
C GLY A 59 3.39 -25.00 -5.96
N ILE A 60 2.41 -24.71 -5.09
CA ILE A 60 2.66 -24.44 -3.68
C ILE A 60 1.64 -25.17 -2.82
N LYS A 61 2.07 -25.50 -1.61
CA LYS A 61 1.20 -25.87 -0.50
C LYS A 61 1.27 -24.76 0.55
N MET A 62 0.14 -24.39 1.11
CA MET A 62 0.05 -23.44 2.21
C MET A 62 -0.63 -24.13 3.37
N GLN A 63 -0.08 -24.00 4.57
CA GLN A 63 -0.66 -24.50 5.80
C GLN A 63 -0.93 -23.34 6.75
N SER A 64 -2.16 -23.17 7.20
CA SER A 64 -2.49 -22.21 8.24
C SER A 64 -2.43 -22.91 9.59
N LEU A 65 -1.54 -22.42 10.46
CA LEU A 65 -1.39 -22.91 11.83
C LEU A 65 -2.26 -22.11 12.81
N GLU A 66 -2.55 -20.85 12.46
CA GLU A 66 -3.34 -19.92 13.28
C GLU A 66 -4.03 -18.87 12.41
N GLY A 67 -5.17 -18.35 12.86
CA GLY A 67 -5.83 -17.18 12.27
C GLY A 67 -6.82 -17.46 11.14
N SER A 68 -6.98 -18.72 10.71
CA SER A 68 -7.83 -19.10 9.57
C SER A 68 -8.76 -20.28 9.88
N THR A 69 -9.84 -20.43 9.10
CA THR A 69 -10.73 -21.61 9.17
C THR A 69 -10.22 -22.81 8.38
N TRP A 70 -9.27 -22.60 7.49
CA TRP A 70 -8.65 -23.64 6.67
C TRP A 70 -7.34 -24.10 7.30
N VAL A 71 -6.99 -25.37 7.09
CA VAL A 71 -5.71 -25.95 7.54
C VAL A 71 -4.72 -26.01 6.38
N ASP A 72 -5.15 -26.50 5.22
CA ASP A 72 -4.31 -26.64 4.03
C ASP A 72 -4.97 -26.00 2.80
N LEU A 73 -4.17 -25.30 2.00
CA LEU A 73 -4.49 -24.88 0.63
C LEU A 73 -3.38 -25.34 -0.31
N SER A 74 -3.73 -25.55 -1.58
CA SER A 74 -2.77 -26.00 -2.59
C SER A 74 -3.14 -25.46 -3.95
N PHE A 75 -2.13 -24.97 -4.68
CA PHE A 75 -2.30 -24.33 -5.98
C PHE A 75 -1.39 -24.98 -7.01
N HIS A 76 -1.99 -25.57 -8.04
CA HIS A 76 -1.28 -26.28 -9.09
C HIS A 76 -1.88 -25.92 -10.47
N PRO A 77 -1.12 -25.26 -11.37
CA PRO A 77 0.17 -24.61 -11.14
C PRO A 77 0.03 -23.31 -10.34
N LEU A 78 1.05 -22.95 -9.55
CA LEU A 78 1.21 -21.55 -9.14
C LEU A 78 1.78 -20.76 -10.32
N THR A 79 1.07 -19.70 -10.73
CA THR A 79 1.46 -18.85 -11.86
C THR A 79 1.90 -17.46 -11.40
N LYS A 80 2.29 -16.61 -12.35
CA LYS A 80 2.59 -15.19 -12.07
C LYS A 80 1.32 -14.35 -11.82
N ILE A 81 0.15 -14.91 -12.09
CA ILE A 81 -1.14 -14.26 -11.82
C ILE A 81 -1.42 -14.39 -10.31
N PRO A 82 -1.63 -13.29 -9.58
CA PRO A 82 -1.89 -13.35 -8.15
C PRO A 82 -3.19 -14.08 -7.82
N GLN A 83 -3.13 -14.97 -6.84
CA GLN A 83 -4.30 -15.59 -6.21
C GLN A 83 -4.54 -14.92 -4.86
N ALA A 84 -5.77 -14.48 -4.61
CA ALA A 84 -6.16 -13.88 -3.34
C ALA A 84 -6.61 -14.94 -2.34
N ILE A 85 -6.22 -14.75 -1.08
CA ILE A 85 -6.47 -15.64 0.04
C ILE A 85 -6.83 -14.79 1.26
N ASP A 86 -7.89 -15.18 1.96
CA ASP A 86 -8.32 -14.60 3.24
C ASP A 86 -8.37 -15.69 4.34
N GLU A 87 -8.86 -15.35 5.53
CA GLU A 87 -9.00 -16.27 6.66
C GLU A 87 -9.97 -17.43 6.40
N TYR A 88 -10.81 -17.31 5.37
CA TYR A 88 -11.78 -18.34 4.96
C TYR A 88 -11.27 -19.19 3.79
N GLY A 89 -10.22 -18.75 3.10
CA GLY A 89 -9.52 -19.53 2.07
C GLY A 89 -9.34 -18.73 0.78
N MET A 90 -9.54 -19.38 -0.37
CA MET A 90 -9.43 -18.70 -1.67
C MET A 90 -10.55 -17.68 -1.85
N THR A 91 -10.18 -16.47 -2.26
CA THR A 91 -11.13 -15.36 -2.42
C THR A 91 -10.86 -14.56 -3.70
N LYS A 92 -11.61 -13.48 -3.90
CA LYS A 92 -11.42 -12.54 -5.03
C LYS A 92 -10.51 -11.40 -4.60
N LEU A 93 -9.72 -10.90 -5.55
CA LEU A 93 -8.95 -9.66 -5.37
C LEU A 93 -9.86 -8.54 -4.85
N TRP A 94 -9.42 -7.83 -3.82
CA TRP A 94 -10.12 -6.69 -3.20
C TRP A 94 -11.47 -7.03 -2.56
N LYS A 95 -11.82 -8.30 -2.39
CA LYS A 95 -12.99 -8.70 -1.61
C LYS A 95 -12.60 -8.71 -0.13
N VAL A 96 -12.66 -7.54 0.47
CA VAL A 96 -12.62 -7.39 1.92
C VAL A 96 -13.93 -7.94 2.48
N SER A 97 -13.86 -8.90 3.41
CA SER A 97 -15.08 -9.40 4.08
C SER A 97 -15.71 -8.28 4.88
N ASN A 98 -17.03 -8.08 4.74
CA ASN A 98 -17.79 -7.17 5.60
C ASN A 98 -18.19 -7.82 6.92
N GLU A 99 -18.17 -9.16 6.97
CA GLU A 99 -18.50 -9.95 8.15
C GLU A 99 -17.20 -10.45 8.76
N LYS A 100 -16.78 -9.81 9.85
CA LYS A 100 -15.54 -10.16 10.54
C LYS A 100 -15.84 -11.09 11.70
N ASN A 101 -15.21 -12.26 11.71
CA ASN A 101 -15.24 -13.14 12.88
C ASN A 101 -14.19 -12.64 13.90
N PRO A 102 -14.55 -12.37 15.17
CA PRO A 102 -13.59 -11.92 16.18
C PRO A 102 -12.47 -12.94 16.43
N ASN A 103 -12.69 -14.23 16.15
CA ASN A 103 -11.73 -15.31 16.40
C ASN A 103 -10.78 -15.60 15.22
N LEU A 104 -10.93 -14.89 14.09
CA LEU A 104 -10.07 -15.06 12.92
C LEU A 104 -9.25 -13.80 12.65
N ALA A 105 -8.13 -13.96 11.98
CA ALA A 105 -7.10 -12.95 11.84
C ALA A 105 -7.43 -11.79 10.89
N ASP A 106 -8.53 -11.93 10.13
CA ASP A 106 -9.08 -10.86 9.30
C ASP A 106 -8.05 -10.23 8.35
N TYR A 107 -7.43 -11.07 7.53
CA TYR A 107 -6.40 -10.68 6.58
C TYR A 107 -6.89 -10.88 5.14
N LEU A 108 -6.30 -10.11 4.23
CA LEU A 108 -6.42 -10.35 2.80
C LEU A 108 -5.03 -10.26 2.19
N ILE A 109 -4.53 -11.38 1.68
CA ILE A 109 -3.23 -11.46 1.03
C ILE A 109 -3.37 -11.99 -0.40
N THR A 110 -2.37 -11.72 -1.24
CA THR A 110 -2.23 -12.39 -2.54
C THR A 110 -0.89 -13.09 -2.63
N ILE A 111 -0.84 -14.20 -3.36
CA ILE A 111 0.39 -14.94 -3.65
C ILE A 111 0.56 -15.13 -5.16
N ALA A 112 1.78 -14.95 -5.65
CA ALA A 112 2.15 -15.19 -7.04
C ALA A 112 3.56 -15.78 -7.14
N LYS A 113 3.79 -16.64 -8.14
CA LYS A 113 5.11 -17.18 -8.44
C LYS A 113 6.02 -16.10 -9.01
N THR A 114 7.28 -16.08 -8.57
CA THR A 114 8.35 -15.29 -9.18
C THR A 114 9.33 -16.21 -9.91
N LYS A 115 10.44 -15.66 -10.43
CA LYS A 115 11.48 -16.47 -11.08
C LYS A 115 12.11 -17.48 -10.11
N ASN A 116 12.31 -17.09 -8.85
CA ASN A 116 13.12 -17.84 -7.87
C ASN A 116 12.36 -18.19 -6.57
N GLY A 117 11.05 -17.92 -6.50
CA GLY A 117 10.27 -18.12 -5.28
C GLY A 117 8.87 -17.54 -5.39
N VAL A 118 8.46 -16.79 -4.38
CA VAL A 118 7.10 -16.23 -4.28
C VAL A 118 7.11 -14.75 -3.94
N ASN A 119 6.05 -14.08 -4.36
CA ASN A 119 5.74 -12.71 -4.01
C ASN A 119 4.35 -12.69 -3.35
N LEU A 120 4.29 -12.14 -2.15
CA LEU A 120 3.07 -11.90 -1.41
C LEU A 120 2.77 -10.40 -1.39
N LYS A 121 1.50 -10.04 -1.49
CA LYS A 121 1.04 -8.67 -1.18
C LYS A 121 -0.01 -8.69 -0.09
N GLY A 122 0.17 -7.84 0.91
CA GLY A 122 -0.80 -7.58 1.96
C GLY A 122 -1.78 -6.51 1.49
N LEU A 123 -3.07 -6.82 1.52
CA LEU A 123 -4.15 -5.89 1.20
C LEU A 123 -4.91 -5.45 2.47
N GLU A 124 -4.97 -6.33 3.49
CA GLU A 124 -5.57 -6.10 4.81
C GLU A 124 -4.91 -7.03 5.84
N GLY A 125 -4.99 -6.67 7.13
CA GLY A 125 -4.55 -7.52 8.25
C GLY A 125 -3.04 -7.78 8.32
N THR A 126 -2.22 -6.96 7.65
CA THR A 126 -0.77 -7.11 7.57
C THR A 126 -0.06 -5.77 7.77
N ALA A 127 1.06 -5.76 8.50
CA ALA A 127 1.94 -4.60 8.67
C ALA A 127 2.81 -4.35 7.42
N TRP A 128 2.82 -5.29 6.47
CA TRP A 128 3.64 -5.24 5.28
C TRP A 128 2.76 -5.16 4.03
N GLU A 129 3.16 -4.33 3.06
CA GLU A 129 2.49 -4.27 1.77
C GLU A 129 2.96 -5.40 0.84
N LYS A 130 4.21 -5.85 1.00
CA LYS A 130 4.83 -6.85 0.14
C LYS A 130 5.90 -7.66 0.87
N LEU A 131 5.87 -8.97 0.68
CA LEU A 131 6.99 -9.87 0.99
C LEU A 131 7.44 -10.57 -0.28
N ASN A 132 8.74 -10.64 -0.50
CA ASN A 132 9.29 -11.34 -1.66
C ASN A 132 10.55 -12.08 -1.25
N PHE A 133 10.52 -13.40 -1.39
CA PHE A 133 11.61 -14.26 -0.99
C PHE A 133 11.80 -15.40 -1.98
N SER A 134 13.04 -15.87 -2.04
CA SER A 134 13.37 -17.08 -2.79
C SER A 134 12.88 -18.29 -2.01
N LEU A 135 12.38 -19.31 -2.71
CA LEU A 135 11.92 -20.54 -2.10
C LEU A 135 12.14 -21.67 -3.13
N GLN A 136 13.06 -22.59 -2.83
CA GLN A 136 13.33 -23.73 -3.71
C GLN A 136 12.31 -24.84 -3.45
N ASN A 137 12.25 -25.81 -4.35
CA ASN A 137 11.35 -26.95 -4.21
C ASN A 137 11.63 -27.73 -2.91
N GLY A 138 10.59 -27.98 -2.12
CA GLY A 138 10.67 -28.60 -0.80
C GLY A 138 11.01 -27.63 0.34
N ASP A 139 11.48 -26.41 0.05
CA ASP A 139 11.73 -25.40 1.07
C ASP A 139 10.41 -24.83 1.61
N LYS A 140 10.48 -24.36 2.86
CA LYS A 140 9.36 -23.76 3.57
C LYS A 140 9.72 -22.38 4.10
N GLN A 141 8.72 -21.49 4.10
CA GLN A 141 8.81 -20.19 4.76
C GLN A 141 7.48 -19.90 5.46
N SER A 142 7.54 -19.57 6.75
CA SER A 142 6.39 -19.11 7.51
C SER A 142 6.27 -17.59 7.46
N ILE A 143 5.03 -17.10 7.50
CA ILE A 143 4.70 -15.68 7.55
C ILE A 143 3.63 -15.43 8.62
N ASN A 144 3.63 -14.21 9.15
CA ASN A 144 2.62 -13.69 10.05
C ASN A 144 2.27 -12.23 9.68
N GLN A 145 1.48 -11.56 10.52
CA GLN A 145 1.05 -10.18 10.31
C GLN A 145 2.21 -9.17 10.25
N PHE A 146 3.37 -9.51 10.79
CA PHE A 146 4.55 -8.64 10.81
C PHE A 146 5.59 -8.96 9.75
N GLY A 147 5.56 -10.15 9.14
CA GLY A 147 6.46 -10.48 8.04
C GLY A 147 6.76 -11.97 7.92
N MET A 148 7.97 -12.29 7.49
CA MET A 148 8.53 -13.65 7.56
C MET A 148 8.86 -14.00 9.00
N THR A 149 8.61 -15.25 9.39
CA THR A 149 8.93 -15.80 10.72
C THR A 149 9.57 -17.18 10.58
N ASP A 150 10.31 -17.57 11.60
CA ASP A 150 10.88 -18.92 11.75
C ASP A 150 9.85 -19.94 12.25
#